data_AF-A0A1Y3XPA8-F1
#
_entry.id   AF-A0A1Y3XPA8-F1
#
_cell.length_a   1.000
_cell.length_b   1.000
_cell.length_c   1.000
_cell.angle_alpha   90.00
_cell.angle_beta   90.00
_cell.angle_gamma   90.00
#
_symmetry.space_group_name_H-M   'P 1'
#
loop_
_entity.id
_entity.type
_entity.pdbx_description
1 polymer ?
#
loop_
_entity_poly.entity_id
_entity_poly.type
_entity_poly.pdbx_seq_one_letter_code
_entity_poly.pdbx_strand_id
1 'polypeptide(L)'
;MKQNGIGFYTTGLSFVAGVVALVFYMINAKTDYFANLGVSPVVVGCTVVAVVAELLLLVLSKQNQPIWMDLAAVAAPVLLMVAFINLTGSRVNGIASIMTFENNAQTMSDLTSAIVSMAALLIACLIGIVSSYFNIRKA
;
A
#
# COMPACT_ATOMS: atom_id res chain seq x y z
N MET A 1 12.37 20.68 21.61
CA MET A 1 11.60 19.91 20.61
C MET A 1 12.03 18.45 20.73
N LYS A 2 11.11 17.51 20.98
CA LYS A 2 11.44 16.08 20.98
C LYS A 2 11.71 15.68 19.53
N GLN A 3 12.93 15.27 19.20
CA GLN A 3 13.21 14.74 17.87
C GLN A 3 12.56 13.37 17.74
N ASN A 4 11.73 13.20 16.71
CA ASN A 4 11.12 11.91 16.40
C ASN A 4 12.21 10.97 15.84
N GLY A 5 12.13 9.69 16.19
CA GLY A 5 13.10 8.68 15.72
C GLY A 5 12.84 8.26 14.27
N ILE A 6 13.82 7.57 13.66
CA ILE A 6 13.75 7.10 12.26
C ILE A 6 12.46 6.33 11.97
N GLY A 7 12.03 5.47 12.90
CA GLY A 7 10.79 4.68 12.77
C GLY A 7 9.53 5.53 12.55
N PHE A 8 9.47 6.75 13.11
CA PHE A 8 8.34 7.66 12.87
C PHE A 8 8.31 8.13 11.40
N TYR A 9 9.45 8.53 10.84
CA TYR A 9 9.52 9.02 9.47
C TYR A 9 9.30 7.92 8.44
N THR A 10 9.86 6.72 8.67
CA THR A 10 9.65 5.59 7.77
C THR A 10 8.21 5.09 7.82
N THR A 11 7.55 5.06 8.99
CA THR A 11 6.10 4.81 9.06
C THR A 11 5.32 5.88 8.31
N GLY A 12 5.68 7.15 8.46
CA GLY A 12 5.01 8.25 7.77
C GLY A 12 5.11 8.15 6.25
N LEU A 13 6.27 7.80 5.72
CA LEU A 13 6.47 7.58 4.29
C LEU A 13 5.69 6.37 3.77
N SER A 14 5.70 5.26 4.53
CA SER A 14 4.93 4.06 4.19
C SER A 14 3.42 4.35 4.16
N PHE A 15 2.92 5.07 5.18
CA PHE A 15 1.53 5.53 5.28
C PHE A 15 1.11 6.35 4.06
N VAL A 16 1.89 7.37 3.69
CA VAL A 16 1.58 8.22 2.53
C VAL A 16 1.56 7.39 1.25
N ALA A 17 2.55 6.52 1.05
CA ALA A 17 2.60 5.64 -0.12
C ALA A 17 1.40 4.67 -0.15
N GLY A 18 0.98 4.12 1.00
CA GLY A 18 -0.19 3.25 1.13
C GLY A 18 -1.51 3.96 0.79
N VAL A 19 -1.66 5.22 1.21
CA VAL A 19 -2.82 6.06 0.84
C VAL A 19 -2.82 6.35 -0.66
N VAL A 20 -1.68 6.74 -1.24
CA VAL A 20 -1.55 6.97 -2.68
C VAL A 20 -1.92 5.71 -3.46
N ALA A 21 -1.39 4.56 -3.04
CA ALA A 21 -1.72 3.24 -3.58
C ALA A 21 -3.23 2.98 -3.62
N LEU A 22 -3.92 3.22 -2.49
CA LEU A 22 -5.35 3.01 -2.37
C LEU A 22 -6.15 3.94 -3.28
N VAL A 23 -5.79 5.23 -3.32
CA VAL A 23 -6.47 6.22 -4.17
C VAL A 23 -6.34 5.83 -5.65
N PHE A 24 -5.11 5.54 -6.11
CA PHE A 24 -4.89 5.14 -7.50
C PHE A 24 -5.51 3.77 -7.81
N TYR A 25 -5.60 2.86 -6.84
CA TYR A 25 -6.33 1.61 -7.03
C TYR A 25 -7.81 1.86 -7.29
N MET A 26 -8.43 2.74 -6.50
CA MET A 26 -9.84 3.09 -6.63
C MET A 26 -10.14 3.85 -7.93
N ILE A 27 -9.18 4.67 -8.41
CA ILE A 27 -9.26 5.28 -9.74
C ILE A 27 -9.17 4.20 -10.81
N ASN A 28 -8.16 3.34 -10.74
CA ASN A 28 -7.93 2.28 -11.71
C ASN A 28 -9.13 1.34 -11.85
N ALA A 29 -9.73 0.91 -10.74
CA ALA A 29 -10.89 0.03 -10.73
C ALA A 29 -12.17 0.66 -11.32
N LYS A 30 -12.13 1.94 -11.69
CA LYS A 30 -13.23 2.68 -12.31
C LYS A 30 -12.92 3.16 -13.73
N THR A 31 -11.75 2.84 -14.26
CA THR A 31 -11.42 3.21 -15.65
C THR A 31 -12.15 2.29 -16.63
N ASP A 32 -12.32 2.73 -17.88
CA ASP A 32 -13.10 2.00 -18.88
C ASP A 32 -12.59 0.57 -19.08
N TYR A 33 -11.27 0.40 -19.10
CA TYR A 33 -10.64 -0.90 -19.31
C TYR A 33 -10.76 -1.83 -18.09
N PHE A 34 -10.50 -1.32 -16.89
CA PHE A 34 -10.39 -2.13 -15.68
C PHE A 34 -11.67 -2.21 -14.84
N ALA A 35 -12.70 -1.44 -15.16
CA ALA A 35 -13.98 -1.44 -14.46
C ALA A 35 -14.64 -2.83 -14.39
N ASN A 36 -14.50 -3.63 -15.46
CA ASN A 36 -15.04 -4.99 -15.51
C ASN A 36 -14.39 -5.96 -14.51
N LEU A 37 -13.17 -5.67 -14.05
CA LEU A 37 -12.51 -6.43 -12.99
C LEU A 37 -12.95 -6.00 -11.59
N GLY A 38 -13.59 -4.83 -11.50
CA GLY A 38 -14.10 -4.26 -10.27
C GLY A 38 -13.03 -3.97 -9.20
N VAL A 39 -13.54 -3.77 -7.98
CA VAL A 39 -12.77 -3.51 -6.77
C VAL A 39 -12.65 -4.80 -5.97
N SER A 40 -11.42 -5.27 -5.77
CA SER A 40 -11.11 -6.43 -4.95
C SER A 40 -11.25 -6.08 -3.47
N PRO A 41 -12.13 -6.76 -2.72
CA PRO A 41 -12.27 -6.55 -1.28
C PRO A 41 -10.97 -6.86 -0.52
N VAL A 42 -10.15 -7.78 -1.03
CA VAL A 42 -8.86 -8.14 -0.41
C VAL A 42 -7.86 -6.99 -0.55
N VAL A 43 -7.73 -6.40 -1.75
CA VAL A 43 -6.81 -5.26 -1.97
C VAL A 43 -7.22 -4.09 -1.07
N VAL A 44 -8.50 -3.69 -1.11
CA VAL A 44 -8.99 -2.58 -0.28
C VAL A 44 -8.85 -2.90 1.20
N GLY A 45 -9.33 -4.06 1.65
CA GLY A 45 -9.34 -4.44 3.06
C GLY A 45 -7.93 -4.48 3.65
N CYS A 46 -6.99 -5.14 2.96
CA CYS A 46 -5.61 -5.21 3.42
C CYS A 46 -4.93 -3.83 3.43
N THR A 47 -5.08 -3.04 2.37
CA THR A 47 -4.47 -1.70 2.32
C THR A 47 -5.05 -0.77 3.38
N VAL A 48 -6.38 -0.77 3.59
CA VAL A 48 -7.03 0.07 4.61
C VAL A 48 -6.58 -0.33 6.00
N VAL A 49 -6.57 -1.62 6.33
CA VAL A 49 -6.13 -2.09 7.66
C VAL A 49 -4.66 -1.73 7.90
N ALA A 50 -3.79 -1.88 6.90
CA ALA A 50 -2.40 -1.49 7.00
C ALA A 50 -2.22 0.02 7.23
N VAL A 51 -2.89 0.85 6.44
CA VAL A 51 -2.84 2.32 6.55
C VAL A 51 -3.37 2.79 7.91
N VAL A 52 -4.44 2.17 8.43
CA VAL A 52 -4.95 2.47 9.77
C VAL A 52 -3.95 2.05 10.85
N ALA A 53 -3.33 0.88 10.72
CA ALA A 53 -2.30 0.44 11.66
C ALA A 53 -1.10 1.40 11.68
N GLU A 54 -0.63 1.85 10.52
CA GLU A 54 0.45 2.84 10.41
C GLU A 54 0.06 4.19 11.00
N LEU A 55 -1.17 4.65 10.78
CA LEU A 55 -1.69 5.86 11.41
C LEU A 55 -1.69 5.75 12.95
N LEU A 56 -2.13 4.61 13.50
CA LEU A 56 -2.08 4.38 14.94
C LEU A 56 -0.65 4.41 15.47
N LEU A 57 0.32 3.84 14.73
CA LEU A 57 1.74 3.88 15.10
C LEU A 57 2.34 5.30 15.07
N LEU A 58 1.81 6.19 14.21
CA LEU A 58 2.22 7.59 14.14
C LEU A 58 1.65 8.46 15.26
N VAL A 59 0.39 8.22 15.63
CA VAL A 59 -0.33 9.09 16.57
C VAL A 59 -0.13 8.67 18.02
N LEU A 60 0.07 7.38 18.29
CA LEU A 60 0.16 6.88 19.66
C LEU A 60 1.57 7.01 20.24
N SER A 61 1.62 7.41 21.51
CA SER A 61 2.89 7.58 22.22
C SER A 61 3.59 6.24 22.46
N LYS A 62 4.89 6.18 22.20
CA LYS A 62 5.73 4.99 22.50
C LYS A 62 6.08 4.80 23.98
N GLN A 63 5.47 5.56 24.88
CA GLN A 63 5.71 5.42 26.32
C GLN A 63 4.86 4.25 26.84
N ASN A 64 5.51 3.21 27.38
CA ASN A 64 4.87 1.92 27.72
C ASN A 64 4.21 1.22 26.51
N GLN A 65 4.96 1.00 25.42
CA GLN A 65 4.41 0.31 24.23
C GLN A 65 3.85 -1.08 24.57
N PRO A 66 2.53 -1.29 24.37
CA PRO A 66 1.91 -2.60 24.51
C PRO A 66 2.31 -3.49 23.32
N ILE A 67 2.24 -4.81 23.53
CA ILE A 67 2.68 -5.82 22.55
C ILE A 67 1.97 -5.72 21.19
N TRP A 68 0.72 -5.26 21.17
CA TRP A 68 -0.04 -5.12 19.93
C TRP A 68 0.53 -4.03 19.00
N MET A 69 1.32 -3.07 19.50
CA MET A 69 2.00 -2.10 18.64
C MET A 69 3.15 -2.73 17.85
N ASP A 70 3.87 -3.69 18.46
CA ASP A 70 4.88 -4.47 17.72
C ASP A 70 4.21 -5.31 16.64
N LEU A 71 3.08 -5.94 16.97
CA LEU A 71 2.29 -6.70 16.01
C LEU A 71 1.77 -5.82 14.88
N ALA A 72 1.26 -4.62 15.17
CA ALA A 72 0.81 -3.67 14.16
C ALA A 72 1.94 -3.24 13.22
N ALA A 73 3.14 -3.00 13.77
CA ALA A 73 4.32 -2.64 12.98
C ALA A 73 4.67 -3.72 11.96
N VAL A 74 4.56 -5.00 12.33
CA VAL A 74 4.85 -6.13 11.43
C VAL A 74 3.67 -6.46 10.51
N ALA A 75 2.44 -6.38 11.02
CA ALA A 75 1.23 -6.74 10.28
C ALA A 75 0.95 -5.79 9.12
N ALA A 76 1.23 -4.48 9.28
CA ALA A 76 1.01 -3.48 8.25
C ALA A 76 1.73 -3.83 6.91
N PRO A 77 3.06 -4.00 6.86
CA PRO A 77 3.73 -4.37 5.61
C PRO A 77 3.32 -5.75 5.08
N VAL A 78 2.99 -6.71 5.95
CA VAL A 78 2.48 -8.02 5.50
C VAL A 78 1.16 -7.85 4.74
N LEU A 79 0.23 -7.05 5.26
CA LEU A 79 -1.03 -6.74 4.59
C LEU A 79 -0.82 -5.96 3.29
N LEU A 80 0.11 -5.01 3.26
CA LEU A 80 0.47 -4.30 2.02
C LEU A 80 1.02 -5.26 0.95
N MET A 81 1.82 -6.26 1.33
CA MET A 81 2.29 -7.30 0.42
C MET A 81 1.14 -8.17 -0.10
N VAL A 82 0.19 -8.57 0.76
CA VAL A 82 -1.01 -9.31 0.35
C VAL A 82 -1.82 -8.51 -0.66
N ALA A 83 -2.02 -7.21 -0.42
CA ALA A 83 -2.70 -6.32 -1.35
C ALA A 83 -1.95 -6.22 -2.69
N PHE A 84 -0.63 -6.07 -2.65
CA PHE A 84 0.22 -5.99 -3.85
C PHE A 84 0.11 -7.25 -4.72
N ILE A 85 0.20 -8.44 -4.13
CA ILE A 85 0.11 -9.71 -4.87
C ILE A 85 -1.27 -9.84 -5.53
N ASN A 86 -2.35 -9.53 -4.81
CA ASN A 86 -3.71 -9.62 -5.33
C ASN A 86 -3.96 -8.59 -6.45
N LEU A 87 -3.48 -7.35 -6.28
CA LEU A 87 -3.58 -6.33 -7.31
C LEU A 87 -2.84 -6.78 -8.58
N THR A 88 -1.58 -7.17 -8.44
CA THR A 88 -0.73 -7.60 -9.56
C THR A 88 -1.36 -8.78 -10.29
N GLY A 89 -1.82 -9.80 -9.55
CA GLY A 89 -2.47 -10.97 -10.13
C GLY A 89 -3.72 -10.62 -10.94
N SER A 90 -4.52 -9.66 -10.48
CA SER A 90 -5.71 -9.24 -11.21
C SER A 90 -5.43 -8.35 -12.43
N ARG A 91 -4.28 -7.66 -12.48
CA ARG A 91 -3.98 -6.67 -13.52
C ARG A 91 -3.01 -7.16 -14.59
N VAL A 92 -2.19 -8.19 -14.32
CA VAL A 92 -1.15 -8.67 -15.24
C VAL A 92 -1.67 -9.01 -16.65
N ASN A 93 -2.80 -9.70 -16.77
CA ASN A 93 -3.39 -10.04 -18.07
C ASN A 93 -3.89 -8.79 -18.82
N GLY A 94 -4.50 -7.87 -18.07
CA GLY A 94 -4.99 -6.60 -18.63
C GLY A 94 -3.84 -5.75 -19.16
N ILE A 95 -2.75 -5.65 -18.40
CA ILE A 95 -1.52 -4.95 -18.81
C ILE A 95 -0.96 -5.56 -20.10
N ALA A 96 -0.85 -6.89 -20.17
CA ALA A 96 -0.33 -7.57 -21.36
C ALA A 96 -1.17 -7.30 -22.62
N SER A 97 -2.50 -7.32 -22.50
CA SER A 97 -3.41 -7.03 -23.60
C SER A 97 -3.30 -5.58 -24.09
N ILE A 98 -3.29 -4.61 -23.16
CA ILE A 98 -3.12 -3.19 -23.50
C ILE A 98 -1.80 -2.97 -24.24
N MET A 99 -0.70 -3.53 -23.74
CA MET A 99 0.62 -3.29 -24.33
C MET A 99 0.79 -3.94 -25.71
N THR A 100 0.05 -5.02 -25.99
CA THR A 100 0.22 -5.82 -27.22
C THR A 100 -0.81 -5.47 -28.29
N PHE A 101 -2.08 -5.32 -27.91
CA PHE A 101 -3.21 -5.29 -28.85
C PHE A 101 -4.01 -4.00 -28.78
N GLU A 102 -4.19 -3.45 -27.59
CA GLU A 102 -5.12 -2.33 -27.36
C GLU A 102 -4.37 -1.03 -27.03
N ASN A 103 -3.15 -0.87 -27.54
CA ASN A 103 -2.26 0.25 -27.20
C ASN A 103 -2.73 1.56 -27.86
N ASN A 104 -3.61 2.30 -27.16
CA ASN A 104 -4.09 3.61 -27.58
C ASN A 104 -4.11 4.58 -26.40
N ALA A 105 -4.43 5.85 -26.64
CA ALA A 105 -4.33 6.89 -25.62
C ALA A 105 -5.21 6.63 -24.37
N GLN A 106 -6.41 6.06 -24.56
CA GLN A 106 -7.34 5.82 -23.46
C GLN A 106 -6.86 4.67 -22.58
N THR A 107 -6.58 3.51 -23.18
CA THR A 107 -6.13 2.32 -22.44
C THR A 107 -4.76 2.51 -21.80
N MET A 108 -3.87 3.32 -22.39
CA MET A 108 -2.58 3.67 -21.78
C MET A 108 -2.74 4.60 -20.58
N SER A 109 -3.75 5.47 -20.58
CA SER A 109 -4.11 6.29 -19.41
C SER A 109 -4.61 5.40 -18.26
N ASP A 110 -5.52 4.48 -18.59
CA ASP A 110 -6.05 3.49 -17.66
C ASP A 110 -4.93 2.63 -17.05
N LEU A 111 -4.01 2.17 -17.88
CA LEU A 111 -2.83 1.41 -17.50
C LEU A 111 -1.92 2.19 -16.53
N THR A 112 -1.74 3.49 -16.76
CA THR A 112 -0.89 4.34 -15.92
C THR A 112 -1.38 4.33 -14.48
N SER A 113 -2.71 4.44 -14.27
CA SER A 113 -3.29 4.38 -12.92
C SER A 113 -3.05 3.04 -12.21
N ALA A 114 -3.10 1.91 -12.94
CA ALA A 114 -2.76 0.59 -12.41
C ALA A 114 -1.30 0.52 -11.96
N ILE A 115 -0.38 0.97 -12.82
CA ILE A 115 1.07 0.93 -12.57
C ILE A 115 1.42 1.80 -11.36
N VAL A 116 0.85 3.01 -11.26
CA VAL A 116 1.08 3.91 -10.12
C VAL A 116 0.63 3.27 -8.81
N SER A 117 -0.56 2.65 -8.78
CA SER A 117 -1.04 1.95 -7.59
C SER A 117 -0.14 0.77 -7.20
N MET A 118 0.27 -0.06 -8.17
CA MET A 118 1.16 -1.20 -7.94
C MET A 118 2.53 -0.76 -7.42
N ALA A 119 3.12 0.27 -8.02
CA ALA A 119 4.41 0.82 -7.59
C ALA A 119 4.31 1.42 -6.18
N ALA A 120 3.26 2.21 -5.91
CA ALA A 120 3.04 2.80 -4.60
C ALA A 120 2.83 1.74 -3.51
N LEU A 121 2.09 0.66 -3.78
CA LEU A 121 1.91 -0.46 -2.85
C LEU A 121 3.23 -1.15 -2.51
N LEU A 122 4.05 -1.41 -3.54
CA LEU A 122 5.34 -2.05 -3.36
C LEU A 122 6.29 -1.15 -2.55
N ILE A 123 6.35 0.15 -2.88
CA ILE A 123 7.14 1.14 -2.13
C ILE A 123 6.67 1.22 -0.68
N ALA A 124 5.35 1.32 -0.44
CA ALA A 124 4.76 1.35 0.89
C ALA A 124 5.19 0.12 1.69
N CYS A 125 5.05 -1.07 1.11
CA CYS A 125 5.44 -2.33 1.75
C CYS A 125 6.93 -2.37 2.10
N LEU A 126 7.81 -2.03 1.15
CA LEU A 126 9.26 -2.09 1.38
C LEU A 126 9.71 -1.11 2.47
N ILE A 127 9.15 0.11 2.47
CA ILE A 127 9.40 1.09 3.53
C ILE A 127 8.80 0.61 4.86
N GLY A 128 7.62 -0.02 4.85
CA GLY A 128 6.96 -0.57 6.03
C GLY A 128 7.76 -1.70 6.69
N ILE A 129 8.44 -2.54 5.91
CA ILE A 129 9.38 -3.56 6.40
C ILE A 129 10.52 -2.88 7.15
N VAL A 130 11.15 -1.86 6.53
CA VAL A 130 12.22 -1.09 7.18
C VAL A 130 11.70 -0.41 8.46
N SER A 131 10.50 0.15 8.40
CA SER A 131 9.85 0.79 9.55
C SER A 131 9.61 -0.17 10.70
N SER A 132 9.30 -1.44 10.42
CA SER A 132 9.06 -2.47 11.43
C SER A 132 10.29 -2.64 12.33
N TYR A 133 11.49 -2.73 11.75
CA TYR A 133 12.74 -2.87 12.51
C TYR A 133 12.99 -1.73 13.50
N PHE A 134 12.59 -0.50 13.14
CA PHE A 134 12.78 0.67 14.01
C PHE A 134 11.64 0.89 15.01
N ASN A 135 10.51 0.21 14.83
CA ASN A 135 9.32 0.39 15.67
C ASN A 135 9.10 -0.69 16.71
N ILE A 136 9.76 -1.85 16.56
CA ILE A 136 9.72 -2.94 17.54
C ILE A 136 10.46 -2.54 18.83
N ARG A 137 9.90 -2.93 19.98
CA ARG A 137 10.54 -2.77 21.29
C ARG A 137 11.91 -3.45 21.33
N LYS A 138 12.91 -2.76 21.88
CA LYS A 138 14.22 -3.35 22.16
C LYS A 138 14.09 -4.25 23.40
N ALA A 139 14.56 -5.49 23.27
CA ALA A 139 14.69 -6.43 24.38
C ALA A 139 15.72 -5.95 25.40
#